data_AF-A0A0H4VLW4-F1
#
_entry.id   AF-A0A0H4VLW4-F1
#
_cell.length_a   1.000
_cell.length_b   1.000
_cell.length_c   1.000
_cell.angle_alpha   90.00
_cell.angle_beta   90.00
_cell.angle_gamma   90.00
#
_symmetry.space_group_name_H-M   'P 1'
#
loop_
_entity.id
_entity.type
_entity.pdbx_description
1 polymer ?
#
loop_
_entity_poly.entity_id
_entity_poly.type
_entity_poly.pdbx_seq_one_letter_code
_entity_poly.pdbx_strand_id
1 'polypeptide(L)'
;MNKNMKKLNLFLFCIIALLSFSCGEDEPRPDTEMATKKNLAWKSEKAPSVLLWHNDVTNVDSLALKFYNQNGQFNGELNVQVNFKGVGIYRFSKDGTAFYYEYINGTLLNDYHLSGTEFFSELRIQEWNPATRFIKGSFQFTLNKSTNSSPPSPEILELTGGAFEGTVTGP
;
A
#
# COMPACT_ATOMS: atom_id res chain seq x y z
N MET A 1 -25.93 -71.03 34.27
CA MET A 1 -25.06 -70.05 34.97
C MET A 1 -23.74 -69.97 34.20
N ASN A 2 -23.64 -69.07 33.20
CA ASN A 2 -22.53 -69.05 32.24
C ASN A 2 -21.45 -68.03 32.65
N LYS A 3 -20.24 -68.53 32.90
CA LYS A 3 -19.11 -67.84 33.56
C LYS A 3 -18.20 -67.07 32.59
N ASN A 4 -18.71 -66.67 31.42
CA ASN A 4 -17.90 -66.16 30.29
C ASN A 4 -18.21 -64.71 29.86
N MET A 5 -18.84 -63.89 30.71
CA MET A 5 -19.16 -62.49 30.37
C MET A 5 -18.35 -61.43 31.14
N LYS A 6 -17.24 -61.81 31.80
CA LYS A 6 -16.42 -60.85 32.58
C LYS A 6 -15.10 -60.43 31.94
N LYS A 7 -14.70 -61.03 30.81
CA LYS A 7 -13.42 -60.72 30.15
C LYS A 7 -13.53 -59.74 28.98
N LEU A 8 -14.74 -59.46 28.48
CA LEU A 8 -14.93 -58.60 27.31
C LEU A 8 -14.94 -57.10 27.65
N ASN A 9 -15.15 -56.73 28.92
CA ASN A 9 -15.17 -55.32 29.34
C ASN A 9 -13.80 -54.74 29.69
N LEU A 10 -12.75 -55.56 29.83
CA LEU A 10 -11.41 -55.07 30.16
C LEU A 10 -10.60 -54.69 28.92
N PHE A 11 -10.90 -55.29 27.76
CA PHE A 11 -10.16 -55.02 26.52
C PHE A 11 -10.59 -53.70 25.86
N LEU A 12 -11.84 -53.27 26.06
CA LEU A 12 -12.37 -52.03 25.49
C LEU A 12 -11.82 -50.78 26.17
N PHE A 13 -11.38 -50.87 27.44
CA PHE A 13 -10.82 -49.74 28.18
C PHE A 13 -9.36 -49.43 27.79
N CYS A 14 -8.60 -50.40 27.29
CA CYS A 14 -7.21 -50.17 26.86
C CYS A 14 -7.11 -49.49 25.48
N ILE A 15 -8.11 -49.63 24.62
CA ILE A 15 -8.09 -49.04 23.26
C ILE A 15 -8.46 -47.55 23.31
N ILE A 16 -9.30 -47.12 24.25
CA ILE A 16 -9.69 -45.71 24.40
C ILE A 16 -8.54 -44.86 24.97
N ALA A 17 -7.65 -45.43 25.79
CA ALA A 17 -6.51 -44.69 26.35
C ALA A 17 -5.43 -44.36 25.30
N LEU A 18 -5.31 -45.13 24.23
CA LEU A 18 -4.29 -44.94 23.18
C LEU A 18 -4.67 -43.89 22.12
N LEU A 19 -5.92 -43.41 22.09
CA LEU A 19 -6.35 -42.35 21.17
C LEU A 19 -6.17 -40.94 21.74
N SER A 20 -5.72 -40.80 22.99
CA SER A 20 -5.54 -39.51 23.68
C SER A 20 -4.15 -38.88 23.50
N PHE A 21 -3.25 -39.51 22.73
CA PHE A 21 -1.88 -39.04 22.51
C PHE A 21 -1.59 -38.73 21.03
N SER A 22 -2.59 -38.33 20.26
CA SER A 22 -2.33 -37.52 19.06
C SER A 22 -2.51 -36.05 19.43
N CYS A 23 -1.72 -35.61 20.43
CA CYS A 23 -1.32 -34.22 20.51
C CYS A 23 -0.41 -34.02 19.30
N GLY A 24 -1.03 -33.72 18.15
CA GLY A 24 -0.29 -33.26 16.99
C GLY A 24 0.57 -32.10 17.49
N GLU A 25 1.88 -32.27 17.40
CA GLU A 25 2.79 -31.17 17.56
C GLU A 25 2.26 -30.07 16.65
N ASP A 26 1.74 -29.00 17.24
CA ASP A 26 1.45 -27.78 16.51
C ASP A 26 2.79 -27.41 15.87
N GLU A 27 2.94 -27.77 14.59
CA GLU A 27 4.05 -27.29 13.77
C GLU A 27 4.13 -25.80 14.05
N PRO A 28 5.30 -25.26 14.46
CA PRO A 28 5.44 -23.84 14.67
C PRO A 28 5.01 -23.19 13.36
N ARG A 29 3.86 -22.50 13.38
CA ARG A 29 3.40 -21.73 12.22
C ARG A 29 4.60 -20.90 11.80
N PRO A 30 5.01 -20.94 10.52
CA PRO A 30 6.12 -20.12 10.08
C PRO A 30 5.80 -18.70 10.52
N ASP A 31 6.70 -18.12 11.33
CA ASP A 31 6.58 -16.77 11.85
C ASP A 31 6.18 -15.90 10.67
N THR A 32 4.93 -15.43 10.68
CA THR A 32 4.43 -14.60 9.59
C THR A 32 5.22 -13.31 9.71
N GLU A 33 6.23 -13.13 8.85
CA GLU A 33 7.08 -11.94 8.85
C GLU A 33 6.18 -10.71 8.86
N MET A 34 6.13 -10.04 10.02
CA MET A 34 5.30 -8.85 10.16
C MET A 34 5.90 -7.76 9.29
N ALA A 35 5.07 -7.16 8.43
CA ALA A 35 5.51 -6.09 7.56
C ALA A 35 6.14 -4.97 8.38
N THR A 36 7.34 -4.55 7.98
CA THR A 36 8.00 -3.40 8.62
C THR A 36 7.27 -2.12 8.21
N LYS A 37 7.14 -1.16 9.11
CA LYS A 37 6.50 0.12 8.83
C LYS A 37 7.52 1.25 8.75
N LYS A 38 7.55 1.96 7.63
CA LYS A 38 8.39 3.13 7.36
C LYS A 38 7.52 4.37 7.23
N ASN A 39 7.81 5.41 8.02
CA ASN A 39 7.10 6.68 7.93
C ASN A 39 7.99 7.72 7.28
N LEU A 40 7.50 8.38 6.24
CA LEU A 40 8.19 9.46 5.55
C LEU A 40 7.32 10.74 5.60
N ALA A 41 7.78 11.71 6.39
CA ALA A 41 7.23 13.06 6.34
C ALA A 41 7.69 13.73 5.05
N TRP A 42 6.75 14.12 4.20
CA TRP A 42 7.07 14.64 2.89
C TRP A 42 7.72 16.02 2.97
N LYS A 43 8.90 16.16 2.36
CA LYS A 43 9.59 17.43 2.16
C LYS A 43 10.13 17.48 0.74
N SER A 44 9.83 18.53 0.00
CA SER A 44 10.29 18.68 -1.37
C SER A 44 11.05 19.99 -1.53
N GLU A 45 12.20 19.92 -2.18
CA GLU A 45 12.98 21.09 -2.59
C GLU A 45 12.67 21.51 -4.04
N LYS A 46 11.86 20.70 -4.74
CA LYS A 46 11.56 20.87 -6.16
C LYS A 46 10.05 20.98 -6.37
N ALA A 47 9.63 21.93 -7.19
CA ALA A 47 8.23 22.06 -7.56
C ALA A 47 7.68 20.75 -8.19
N PRO A 48 6.42 20.38 -7.91
CA PRO A 48 5.80 19.23 -8.54
C PRO A 48 5.63 19.45 -10.04
N SER A 49 5.63 18.37 -10.80
CA SER A 49 5.06 18.40 -12.16
C SER A 49 3.57 18.11 -12.06
N VAL A 50 2.78 18.96 -12.70
CA VAL A 50 1.31 18.90 -12.68
C VAL A 50 0.83 18.92 -14.12
N LEU A 51 0.21 17.81 -14.54
CA LEU A 51 -0.24 17.59 -15.90
C LEU A 51 -1.73 17.25 -15.89
N LEU A 52 -2.49 17.88 -16.78
CA LEU A 52 -3.88 17.52 -17.02
C LEU A 52 -4.03 17.13 -18.48
N TRP A 53 -4.59 15.96 -18.72
CA TRP A 53 -4.87 15.45 -20.05
C TRP A 53 -6.36 15.18 -20.18
N HIS A 54 -6.96 15.67 -21.25
CA HIS A 54 -8.33 15.32 -21.61
C HIS A 54 -8.33 14.03 -22.46
N ASN A 55 -9.19 13.09 -22.13
CA ASN A 55 -9.47 11.94 -22.98
C ASN A 55 -10.79 12.16 -23.72
N ASP A 56 -10.72 12.47 -25.01
CA ASP A 56 -11.90 12.72 -25.87
C ASP A 56 -12.85 11.51 -25.97
N VAL A 57 -12.34 10.28 -25.84
CA VAL A 57 -13.12 9.06 -25.98
C VAL A 57 -13.98 8.80 -24.75
N THR A 58 -13.40 8.97 -23.56
CA THR A 58 -14.12 8.76 -22.30
C THR A 58 -14.75 10.04 -21.76
N ASN A 59 -14.42 11.20 -22.32
CA ASN A 59 -14.78 12.53 -21.83
C ASN A 59 -14.42 12.71 -20.34
N VAL A 60 -13.21 12.29 -19.97
CA VAL A 60 -12.70 12.34 -18.60
C VAL A 60 -11.31 12.98 -18.61
N ASP A 61 -11.13 13.94 -17.71
CA ASP A 61 -9.81 14.54 -17.46
C ASP A 61 -8.99 13.64 -16.54
N SER A 62 -7.71 13.47 -16.85
CA SER A 62 -6.74 12.76 -16.02
C SER A 62 -5.73 13.77 -15.47
N LEU A 63 -5.72 13.96 -14.15
CA LEU A 63 -4.69 14.73 -13.46
C LEU A 63 -3.55 13.80 -13.08
N ALA A 64 -2.35 14.07 -13.60
CA ALA A 64 -1.11 13.41 -13.23
C ALA A 64 -0.19 14.36 -12.47
N LEU A 65 0.32 13.89 -11.34
CA LEU A 65 1.17 14.62 -10.43
C LEU A 65 2.45 13.82 -10.21
N LYS A 66 3.60 14.49 -10.31
CA LYS A 66 4.90 13.91 -9.99
C LYS A 66 5.60 14.78 -8.96
N PHE A 67 5.80 14.23 -7.78
CA PHE A 67 6.42 14.88 -6.65
C PHE A 67 7.81 14.31 -6.40
N TYR A 68 8.71 15.14 -5.90
CA TYR A 68 10.08 14.76 -5.58
C TYR A 68 10.32 14.91 -4.08
N ASN A 69 11.06 13.99 -3.48
CA ASN A 69 11.50 14.07 -2.09
C ASN A 69 13.02 13.87 -2.05
N GLN A 70 13.69 14.56 -1.14
CA GLN A 70 15.09 14.33 -0.85
C GLN A 70 15.26 14.15 0.65
N ASN A 71 15.89 13.06 1.06
CA ASN A 71 16.11 12.71 2.47
C ASN A 71 17.52 12.15 2.66
N GLY A 72 18.48 13.05 2.91
CA GLY A 72 19.90 12.70 2.99
C GLY A 72 20.43 12.19 1.64
N GLN A 73 20.90 10.94 1.63
CA GLN A 73 21.41 10.26 0.42
C GLN A 73 20.31 9.65 -0.46
N PHE A 74 19.07 9.61 0.03
CA PHE A 74 17.95 9.01 -0.68
C PHE A 74 17.15 10.08 -1.43
N ASN A 75 16.78 9.76 -2.67
CA ASN A 75 15.88 10.55 -3.49
C ASN A 75 14.60 9.77 -3.72
N GLY A 76 13.46 10.43 -3.57
CA GLY A 76 12.13 9.86 -3.74
C GLY A 76 11.39 10.49 -4.90
N GLU A 77 10.63 9.69 -5.62
CA GLU A 77 9.71 10.15 -6.65
C GLU A 77 8.33 9.53 -6.43
N LEU A 78 7.32 10.36 -6.16
CA LEU A 78 5.93 9.93 -6.04
C LEU A 78 5.19 10.31 -7.33
N ASN A 79 4.66 9.33 -8.04
CA ASN A 79 3.80 9.49 -9.20
C ASN A 79 2.36 9.21 -8.79
N VAL A 80 1.44 10.11 -9.11
CA VAL A 80 0.02 10.04 -8.73
C VAL A 80 -0.84 10.36 -9.95
N GLN A 81 -1.88 9.59 -10.19
CA GLN A 81 -2.84 9.85 -11.26
C GLN A 81 -4.27 9.66 -10.76
N VAL A 82 -5.18 10.57 -11.13
CA VAL A 82 -6.61 10.49 -10.78
C VAL A 82 -7.50 10.94 -11.93
N ASN A 83 -8.73 10.42 -11.98
CA ASN A 83 -9.81 10.96 -12.82
C ASN A 83 -10.28 12.29 -12.23
N PHE A 84 -9.84 13.40 -12.80
CA PHE A 84 -10.00 14.74 -12.26
C PHE A 84 -11.43 15.27 -12.43
N LYS A 85 -11.98 15.80 -11.32
CA LYS A 85 -13.34 16.36 -11.24
C LYS A 85 -13.35 17.73 -10.55
N GLY A 86 -12.19 18.36 -10.39
CA GLY A 86 -12.02 19.64 -9.69
C GLY A 86 -11.62 19.52 -8.22
N VAL A 87 -12.05 20.49 -7.40
CA VAL A 87 -11.80 20.53 -5.94
C VAL A 87 -12.50 19.36 -5.26
N GLY A 88 -11.81 18.66 -4.36
CA GLY A 88 -12.38 17.51 -3.67
C GLY A 88 -11.33 16.55 -3.11
N ILE A 89 -11.83 15.44 -2.54
CA ILE A 89 -11.01 14.35 -2.01
C ILE A 89 -11.10 13.18 -2.98
N TYR A 90 -9.95 12.70 -3.43
CA TYR A 90 -9.77 11.56 -4.31
C TYR A 90 -9.23 10.41 -3.49
N ARG A 91 -10.01 9.33 -3.35
CA ARG A 91 -9.61 8.14 -2.59
C ARG A 91 -9.12 7.06 -3.54
N PHE A 92 -7.90 6.59 -3.32
CA PHE A 92 -7.19 5.77 -4.29
C PHE A 92 -7.63 4.31 -4.35
N SER A 93 -8.48 3.86 -3.42
CA SER A 93 -9.17 2.58 -3.55
C SER A 93 -10.16 2.54 -4.74
N LYS A 94 -10.45 3.67 -5.39
CA LYS A 94 -11.45 3.76 -6.48
C LYS A 94 -11.03 4.66 -7.65
N ASP A 95 -10.37 5.78 -7.37
CA ASP A 95 -10.31 6.90 -8.32
C ASP A 95 -8.91 7.23 -8.86
N GLY A 96 -7.89 6.40 -8.57
CA GLY A 96 -6.52 6.71 -9.00
C GLY A 96 -5.47 5.64 -8.78
N THR A 97 -4.25 5.96 -9.19
CA THR A 97 -3.05 5.14 -9.02
C THR A 97 -1.93 5.98 -8.39
N ALA A 98 -1.10 5.34 -7.57
CA ALA A 98 0.06 5.99 -6.96
C ALA A 98 1.22 5.00 -6.84
N PHE A 99 2.41 5.49 -7.17
CA PHE A 99 3.66 4.74 -7.16
C PHE A 99 4.77 5.60 -6.56
N TYR A 100 5.56 5.04 -5.66
CA TYR A 100 6.74 5.71 -5.11
C TYR A 100 8.00 4.94 -5.44
N TYR A 101 9.00 5.64 -5.95
CA TYR A 101 10.33 5.10 -6.21
C TYR A 101 11.34 5.76 -5.27
N GLU A 102 12.14 4.93 -4.59
CA GLU A 102 13.27 5.37 -3.78
C GLU A 102 14.57 5.03 -4.49
N TYR A 103 15.46 6.00 -4.59
CA TYR A 103 16.74 5.90 -5.27
C TYR A 103 17.89 6.24 -4.32
N ILE A 104 19.03 5.61 -4.55
CA ILE A 104 20.31 5.99 -3.96
C ILE A 104 21.33 6.19 -5.10
N ASN A 105 21.94 7.37 -5.17
CA ASN A 105 22.89 7.73 -6.23
C ASN A 105 22.37 7.43 -7.66
N GLY A 106 21.08 7.65 -7.90
CA GLY A 106 20.41 7.39 -9.19
C GLY A 106 20.04 5.93 -9.46
N THR A 107 20.40 5.00 -8.58
CA THR A 107 19.99 3.59 -8.68
C THR A 107 18.69 3.36 -7.92
N LEU A 108 17.71 2.70 -8.56
CA LEU A 108 16.47 2.32 -7.90
C LEU A 108 16.75 1.31 -6.78
N LEU A 109 16.33 1.65 -5.56
CA LEU A 109 16.48 0.80 -4.39
C LEU A 109 15.17 0.07 -4.06
N ASN A 110 14.07 0.83 -4.00
CA ASN A 110 12.76 0.30 -3.63
C ASN A 110 11.67 0.94 -4.50
N ASP A 111 10.66 0.16 -4.85
CA ASP A 111 9.42 0.63 -5.45
C ASP A 111 8.22 0.23 -4.60
N TYR A 112 7.26 1.14 -4.46
CA TYR A 112 6.09 0.99 -3.61
C TYR A 112 4.82 1.32 -4.39
N HIS A 113 3.77 0.55 -4.13
CA HIS A 113 2.51 0.57 -4.87
C HIS A 113 1.34 0.64 -3.89
N LEU A 114 0.19 1.17 -4.34
CA LEU A 114 -1.03 1.06 -3.55
C LEU A 114 -1.42 -0.40 -3.34
N SER A 115 -1.74 -0.76 -2.10
CA SER A 115 -2.51 -1.97 -1.86
C SER A 115 -3.99 -1.66 -2.07
N GLY A 116 -4.68 -2.50 -2.84
CA GLY A 116 -6.11 -2.35 -3.14
C GLY A 116 -7.03 -2.39 -1.91
N THR A 117 -6.49 -2.66 -0.71
CA THR A 117 -7.24 -2.73 0.55
C THR A 117 -7.08 -1.50 1.45
N GLU A 118 -6.26 -0.52 1.07
CA GLU A 118 -5.93 0.58 1.98
C GLU A 118 -6.84 1.80 1.81
N PHE A 119 -7.60 2.09 2.87
CA PHE A 119 -8.59 3.16 2.91
C PHE A 119 -8.00 4.55 3.22
N PHE A 120 -6.68 4.64 3.47
CA PHE A 120 -6.01 5.84 4.00
C PHE A 120 -5.22 6.64 2.96
N SER A 121 -5.21 6.19 1.71
CA SER A 121 -4.54 6.87 0.59
C SER A 121 -5.47 7.88 -0.08
N GLU A 122 -5.19 9.17 0.12
CA GLU A 122 -5.98 10.28 -0.42
C GLU A 122 -5.13 11.41 -1.02
N LEU A 123 -5.67 11.99 -2.09
CA LEU A 123 -5.26 13.28 -2.65
C LEU A 123 -6.40 14.26 -2.43
N ARG A 124 -6.10 15.43 -1.87
CA ARG A 124 -7.07 16.49 -1.66
C ARG A 124 -6.71 17.68 -2.52
N ILE A 125 -7.55 17.99 -3.50
CA ILE A 125 -7.47 19.23 -4.26
C ILE A 125 -8.25 20.28 -3.47
N GLN A 126 -7.55 21.32 -3.01
CA GLN A 126 -8.11 22.38 -2.18
C GLN A 126 -8.51 23.60 -3.01
N GLU A 127 -7.73 23.92 -4.04
CA GLU A 127 -7.99 25.04 -4.94
C GLU A 127 -7.73 24.61 -6.39
N TRP A 128 -8.62 24.99 -7.30
CA TRP A 128 -8.47 24.82 -8.74
C TRP A 128 -9.02 26.04 -9.46
N ASN A 129 -8.20 26.69 -10.27
CA ASN A 129 -8.61 27.80 -11.11
C ASN A 129 -8.40 27.42 -12.58
N PRO A 130 -9.48 27.15 -13.35
CA PRO A 130 -9.34 26.74 -14.74
C PRO A 130 -8.81 27.85 -15.66
N ALA A 131 -9.02 29.13 -15.31
CA ALA A 131 -8.56 30.25 -16.12
C ALA A 131 -7.04 30.45 -16.02
N THR A 132 -6.48 30.33 -14.82
CA THR A 132 -5.02 30.48 -14.58
C THR A 132 -4.28 29.14 -14.57
N ARG A 133 -5.03 28.03 -14.63
CA ARG A 133 -4.54 26.66 -14.44
C ARG A 133 -3.80 26.45 -13.11
N PHE A 134 -4.05 27.31 -12.12
CA PHE A 134 -3.48 27.16 -10.79
C PHE A 134 -4.19 26.04 -10.03
N ILE A 135 -3.41 25.17 -9.39
CA ILE A 135 -3.91 24.11 -8.52
C ILE A 135 -3.12 24.05 -7.21
N LYS A 136 -3.81 23.72 -6.13
CA LYS A 136 -3.22 23.52 -4.81
C LYS A 136 -3.91 22.38 -4.09
N GLY A 137 -3.15 21.62 -3.31
CA GLY A 137 -3.68 20.50 -2.58
C GLY A 137 -2.71 19.88 -1.59
N SER A 138 -3.13 18.74 -1.05
CA SER A 138 -2.35 17.92 -0.14
C SER A 138 -2.55 16.44 -0.45
N PHE A 139 -1.66 15.59 0.05
CA PHE A 139 -1.78 14.15 -0.08
C PHE A 139 -1.26 13.40 1.14
N GLN A 140 -1.79 12.20 1.29
CA GLN A 140 -1.32 11.18 2.21
C GLN A 140 -1.47 9.83 1.53
N PHE A 141 -0.43 9.00 1.61
CA PHE A 141 -0.44 7.67 0.99
C PHE A 141 0.11 6.64 1.94
N THR A 142 -0.53 5.48 1.97
CA THR A 142 0.05 4.25 2.48
C THR A 142 0.30 3.35 1.27
N LEU A 143 1.53 2.88 1.12
CA LEU A 143 2.03 2.13 -0.02
C LEU A 143 2.77 0.89 0.46
N ASN A 144 2.69 -0.19 -0.31
CA ASN A 144 3.35 -1.45 -0.01
C ASN A 144 4.56 -1.62 -0.92
N LYS A 145 5.67 -2.06 -0.35
CA LYS A 145 6.88 -2.40 -1.09
C LYS A 145 6.58 -3.53 -2.07
N SER A 146 7.05 -3.37 -3.29
CA SER A 146 6.92 -4.39 -4.33
C SER A 146 7.63 -5.68 -3.94
N THR A 147 6.99 -6.82 -4.22
CA THR A 147 7.56 -8.15 -3.98
C THR A 147 8.78 -8.45 -4.86
N ASN A 148 9.00 -7.65 -5.91
CA ASN A 148 10.14 -7.76 -6.81
C ASN A 148 11.38 -7.00 -6.31
N SER A 149 11.28 -6.31 -5.17
CA SER A 149 12.42 -5.65 -4.54
C SER A 149 13.37 -6.69 -3.92
N SER A 150 14.68 -6.42 -3.98
CA SER A 150 15.71 -7.33 -3.46
C SER A 150 16.46 -6.68 -2.28
N PRO A 151 16.47 -7.29 -1.07
CA PRO A 151 15.76 -8.51 -0.71
C PRO A 151 14.23 -8.29 -0.60
N PRO A 152 13.42 -9.33 -0.89
CA PRO A 152 11.98 -9.26 -0.71
C PRO A 152 11.68 -9.29 0.78
N SER A 153 11.24 -8.16 1.32
CA SER A 153 10.72 -8.06 2.68
C SER A 153 9.42 -7.25 2.64
N PRO A 154 8.34 -7.69 3.33
CA PRO A 154 7.13 -6.90 3.39
C PRO A 154 7.41 -5.60 4.13
N GLU A 155 7.17 -4.47 3.48
CA GLU A 155 7.31 -3.14 4.07
C GLU A 155 6.15 -2.25 3.64
N ILE A 156 5.61 -1.50 4.60
CA ILE A 156 4.58 -0.48 4.39
C ILE A 156 5.24 0.89 4.54
N LEU A 157 5.09 1.73 3.51
CA LEU A 157 5.53 3.12 3.49
C LEU A 157 4.32 4.05 3.70
N GLU A 158 4.36 4.85 4.75
CA GLU A 158 3.40 5.94 5.00
C GLU A 158 4.02 7.29 4.63
N LEU A 159 3.47 7.91 3.59
CA LEU A 159 3.77 9.27 3.16
C LEU A 159 2.77 10.22 3.80
N THR A 160 3.24 11.15 4.63
CA THR A 160 2.37 12.10 5.36
C THR A 160 2.84 13.54 5.18
N GLY A 161 1.91 14.49 5.33
CA GLY A 161 2.23 15.92 5.28
C GLY A 161 2.58 16.45 3.89
N GLY A 162 2.26 15.73 2.82
CA GLY A 162 2.44 16.20 1.46
C GLY A 162 1.52 17.38 1.17
N ALA A 163 2.09 18.53 0.82
CA ALA A 163 1.36 19.69 0.33
C ALA A 163 1.99 20.14 -0.99
N PHE A 164 1.17 20.70 -1.88
CA PHE A 164 1.64 21.13 -3.18
C PHE A 164 0.80 22.29 -3.73
N GLU A 165 1.45 23.06 -4.59
CA GLU A 165 0.83 24.05 -5.45
C GLU A 165 1.62 24.12 -6.76
N GLY A 166 0.96 24.55 -7.83
CA GLY A 166 1.60 24.72 -9.12
C GLY A 166 0.64 25.10 -10.23
N THR A 167 1.18 25.23 -11.43
CA THR A 167 0.40 25.47 -12.63
C THR A 167 0.28 24.17 -13.42
N VAL A 168 -0.95 23.78 -13.71
CA VAL A 168 -1.25 22.63 -14.57
C VAL A 168 -0.75 22.91 -15.99
N THR A 169 -0.01 21.96 -16.54
CA THR A 169 0.48 21.95 -17.92
C THR A 169 -0.18 20.82 -18.71
N GLY A 170 -0.08 20.83 -20.05
CA GLY A 170 -0.69 19.81 -20.93
C GLY A 170 -1.80 20.37 -21.82
N PRO A 171 -2.13 19.69 -22.94
CA PRO A 171 -3.14 20.11 -23.90
C PRO A 171 -4.56 20.07 -23.30
#